data_AF-A0A292IJI3-F1
#
_entry.id   AF-A0A292IJI3-F1
#
_cell.length_a   1.000
_cell.length_b   1.000
_cell.length_c   1.000
_cell.angle_alpha   90.00
_cell.angle_beta   90.00
_cell.angle_gamma   90.00
#
_symmetry.space_group_name_H-M   'P 1'
#
loop_
_entity.id
_entity.type
_entity.pdbx_description
1 polymer ?
#
loop_
_entity_poly.entity_id
_entity_poly.type
_entity_poly.pdbx_seq_one_letter_code
_entity_poly.pdbx_strand_id
1 'polypeptide(L)' 'MEISSWRGIRHRRSLPVRGQRTKSNARTRKGPRKTVANKKMESK' A
#
# COMPACT_ATOMS: atom_id res chain seq x y z
N MET A 1 3.39 -10.60 -15.98
CA MET A 1 4.08 -9.47 -15.29
C MET A 1 5.50 -9.32 -15.81
N GLU A 2 5.73 -9.62 -17.09
CA GLU A 2 7.06 -9.82 -17.68
C GLU A 2 7.75 -8.52 -18.07
N ILE A 3 6.99 -7.46 -18.35
CA ILE A 3 7.54 -6.15 -18.69
C ILE A 3 7.50 -5.27 -17.44
N SER A 4 8.62 -4.61 -17.10
CA SER A 4 8.79 -3.62 -16.01
C SER A 4 8.00 -2.32 -16.23
N SER A 5 6.77 -2.45 -16.75
CA SER A 5 5.82 -1.36 -16.87
C SER A 5 5.36 -0.87 -15.49
N TRP A 6 5.02 0.42 -15.41
CA TRP A 6 4.46 1.03 -14.20
C TRP A 6 3.27 0.22 -13.63
N ARG A 7 2.37 -0.22 -14.52
CA ARG A 7 1.21 -1.05 -14.14
C ARG A 7 1.66 -2.37 -13.52
N GLY A 8 2.65 -3.03 -14.11
CA GLY A 8 3.23 -4.27 -13.59
C GLY A 8 3.79 -4.10 -12.18
N ILE A 9 4.62 -3.08 -11.95
CA ILE A 9 5.23 -2.82 -10.63
C ILE A 9 4.17 -2.59 -9.56
N ARG A 10 3.11 -1.85 -9.90
CA ARG A 10 2.00 -1.53 -8.99
C ARG A 10 1.17 -2.77 -8.65
N HIS A 11 0.89 -3.63 -9.62
CA HIS A 11 0.27 -4.94 -9.38
C HIS A 11 1.12 -5.80 -8.44
N ARG A 12 2.46 -5.78 -8.61
CA ARG A 12 3.43 -6.55 -7.83
C ARG A 12 3.43 -6.14 -6.36
N ARG A 13 3.22 -4.85 -6.12
CA ARG A 13 3.17 -4.23 -4.79
C ARG A 13 1.76 -4.16 -4.19
N SER A 14 0.75 -4.76 -4.83
CA SER A 14 -0.66 -4.67 -4.40
C SER A 14 -1.16 -3.22 -4.25
N LEU A 15 -0.71 -2.33 -5.14
CA LEU A 15 -1.10 -0.93 -5.16
C LEU A 15 -2.04 -0.64 -6.34
N PRO A 16 -2.93 0.36 -6.20
CA PRO A 16 -3.84 0.73 -7.27
C PRO A 16 -3.12 1.25 -8.52
N VAL A 17 -3.62 0.89 -9.69
CA VAL A 17 -2.91 1.10 -10.97
C VAL A 17 -3.41 2.32 -11.75
N ARG A 18 -4.64 2.77 -11.47
CA ARG A 18 -5.34 3.85 -12.22
C ARG A 18 -5.13 5.26 -11.61
N GLY A 19 -3.92 5.56 -11.12
CA GLY A 19 -3.60 6.89 -10.57
C GLY A 19 -4.26 7.25 -9.23
N GLN A 20 -4.90 6.31 -8.55
CA GLN A 20 -5.55 6.55 -7.26
C GLN A 20 -4.51 6.86 -6.17
N ARG A 21 -4.87 7.78 -5.25
CA ARG A 21 -4.01 8.19 -4.12
C ARG A 21 -3.74 7.02 -3.17
N THR A 22 -2.50 6.87 -2.70
CA THR A 22 -2.06 5.71 -1.87
C THR A 22 -1.52 6.08 -0.49
N LYS A 23 -1.41 7.38 -0.17
CA LYS A 23 -0.94 7.89 1.12
C LYS A 23 -1.93 7.59 2.24
N SER A 24 -3.18 8.00 2.07
CA SER A 24 -4.26 7.82 3.07
C SER A 24 -5.15 6.60 2.77
N ASN A 25 -5.61 6.45 1.53
CA ASN A 25 -6.63 5.49 1.12
C ASN A 25 -6.03 4.27 0.38
N ALA A 26 -6.87 3.50 -0.34
CA ALA A 26 -6.54 2.26 -1.07
C ALA A 26 -6.45 0.97 -0.22
N ARG A 27 -7.31 0.84 0.79
CA ARG A 27 -7.35 -0.33 1.68
C ARG A 27 -7.80 -1.62 0.98
N THR A 28 -8.69 -1.51 0.00
CA THR A 28 -9.13 -2.65 -0.83
C THR A 28 -7.97 -3.35 -1.55
N ARG A 29 -6.89 -2.62 -1.86
CA ARG A 29 -5.69 -3.21 -2.51
C ARG A 29 -4.51 -3.41 -1.57
N LYS A 30 -4.28 -2.49 -0.64
CA LYS A 30 -3.19 -2.58 0.37
C LYS A 30 -3.48 -3.58 1.50
N GLY A 31 -4.72 -4.09 1.63
CA GLY A 31 -5.14 -4.96 2.73
C GLY A 31 -5.37 -4.20 4.04
N PRO A 32 -5.59 -4.90 5.18
CA PRO A 32 -5.86 -4.33 6.51
C PRO A 32 -4.67 -3.59 7.12
N ARG A 33 -4.89 -2.79 8.18
CA ARG A 33 -3.90 -1.79 8.65
C ARG A 33 -2.79 -2.57 9.32
N LYS A 34 -1.65 -2.66 8.64
CA LYS A 34 -0.42 -3.17 9.24
C LYS A 34 0.04 -2.12 10.23
N THR A 35 -0.27 -2.32 11.51
CA THR A 35 0.35 -1.59 12.59
C THR A 35 1.84 -1.93 12.54
N VAL A 36 2.69 -0.92 12.47
CA VAL A 36 4.12 -1.13 12.64
C VAL A 36 4.31 -1.37 14.14
N ALA A 37 4.38 -2.64 14.55
CA ALA A 37 4.78 -2.97 15.91
C ALA A 37 6.13 -2.25 16.16
N ASN A 38 6.18 -1.42 17.20
CA ASN A 38 7.29 -0.55 17.67
C ASN A 38 7.05 0.97 17.71
N LYS A 39 5.84 1.48 17.43
CA LYS A 39 5.46 2.74 18.07
C LYS A 39 4.88 2.43 19.45
N LYS A 40 5.73 2.47 20.47
CA LYS A 40 5.29 2.64 21.87
C LYS A 40 4.37 3.86 21.85
N MET A 41 3.07 3.62 21.93
CA MET A 41 2.12 4.69 22.20
C MET A 41 2.37 5.01 23.67
N GLU A 42 3.16 6.04 23.95
CA GLU A 42 3.25 6.60 25.29
C GLU A 42 1.80 6.95 25.68
N SER A 43 1.23 6.18 26.59
CA SER A 43 -0.04 6.50 27.20
C SER A 43 0.15 7.82 27.94
N LYS A 44 -0.68 8.79 27.61
CA LYS A 44 -0.80 10.00 28.40
C LYS A 44 -1.40 9.67 29.77
#